data_AF-A0A2I0TYJ9-F1
#
_entry.id   AF-A0A2I0TYJ9-F1
#
_cell.length_a   1.000
_cell.length_b   1.000
_cell.length_c   1.000
_cell.angle_alpha   90.00
_cell.angle_beta   90.00
_cell.angle_gamma   90.00
#
_symmetry.space_group_name_H-M   'P 1'
#
loop_
_entity.id
_entity.type
_entity.pdbx_description
1 polymer ?
#
loop_
_entity_poly.entity_id
_entity_poly.type
_entity_poly.pdbx_seq_one_letter_code
_entity_poly.pdbx_strand_id
1 'polypeptide(L)'
;MFIVVIILFSSAKIGQVNRLPSPEEKCQQVLEPPYDEMFAAHLRALPIMYAVALDLRIFANNADQQLVKKGKSKVGDMLEKAAELLMSCFRVCASDTRAGIEDSKKWGMLFLVNQLFKIYFKINKLHLCKPLIRAIDSSNLKDEYSMAQRVTYRYYVGRKAMFDSDFKQAEEYLSFAFEHCHRSSQKNKRMILIYLLPVKMLLGHIKGYISHQHQKLVVSKQNPFPPLSTVC
;
A
#
# COMPACT_ATOMS: atom_id res chain seq x y z
N MET A 1 -19.78 11.91 21.56
CA MET A 1 -18.56 11.20 22.06
C MET A 1 -17.63 10.72 20.94
N PHE A 2 -18.11 10.22 19.79
CA PHE A 2 -17.24 9.77 18.67
C PHE A 2 -16.64 10.91 17.81
N ILE A 3 -17.29 12.07 17.74
CA ILE A 3 -16.85 13.23 16.94
C ILE A 3 -15.60 13.91 17.56
N VAL A 4 -15.47 13.89 18.89
CA VAL A 4 -14.32 14.48 19.60
C VAL A 4 -13.04 13.68 19.36
N VAL A 5 -13.15 12.36 19.14
CA VAL A 5 -11.98 11.48 18.98
C VAL A 5 -11.25 11.76 17.66
N ILE A 6 -11.96 12.03 16.56
CA ILE A 6 -11.33 12.15 15.22
C ILE A 6 -10.60 13.48 15.05
N ILE A 7 -11.14 14.59 15.56
CA ILE A 7 -10.48 15.90 15.49
C ILE A 7 -9.21 15.92 16.37
N LEU A 8 -9.21 15.19 17.49
CA LEU A 8 -8.08 15.16 18.42
C LEU A 8 -6.90 14.28 17.99
N PHE A 9 -7.06 13.35 17.05
CA PHE A 9 -5.93 12.54 16.56
C PHE A 9 -4.93 13.34 15.71
N SER A 10 -5.30 14.53 15.24
CA SER A 10 -4.40 15.43 14.51
C SER A 10 -3.53 16.30 15.43
N SER A 11 -3.92 16.46 16.71
CA SER A 11 -3.17 17.23 17.70
C SER A 11 -2.70 16.31 18.82
N ALA A 12 -1.41 15.99 18.84
CA ALA A 12 -0.77 15.18 19.86
C ALA A 12 -1.01 15.74 21.28
N LYS A 13 -2.08 15.27 21.96
CA LYS A 13 -2.28 15.28 23.43
C LYS A 13 -3.63 14.65 23.78
N ILE A 14 -3.62 13.34 24.04
CA ILE A 14 -4.79 12.52 24.43
C ILE A 14 -5.31 12.88 25.85
N GLY A 15 -4.60 13.70 26.64
CA GLY A 15 -4.83 13.86 28.08
C GLY A 15 -5.63 15.08 28.57
N GLN A 16 -6.23 15.92 27.71
CA GLN A 16 -6.89 17.17 28.15
C GLN A 16 -8.37 17.32 27.77
N VAL A 17 -8.99 16.32 27.14
CA VAL A 17 -10.38 16.40 26.64
C VAL A 17 -11.40 16.55 27.76
N ASN A 18 -11.19 15.87 28.89
CA ASN A 18 -12.11 15.89 30.03
C ASN A 18 -12.02 17.17 30.88
N ARG A 19 -11.28 18.20 30.43
CA ARG A 19 -11.06 19.45 31.17
C ARG A 19 -11.60 20.71 30.48
N LEU A 20 -12.43 20.56 29.44
CA LEU A 20 -13.07 21.70 28.77
C LEU A 20 -14.52 21.85 29.24
N PRO A 21 -14.93 23.04 29.73
CA PRO A 21 -16.35 23.33 29.93
C PRO A 21 -16.99 23.41 28.53
N SER A 22 -18.08 22.68 28.31
CA SER A 22 -18.84 22.52 27.06
C SER A 22 -18.01 22.23 25.78
N PRO A 23 -17.57 20.97 25.56
CA PRO A 23 -16.83 20.57 24.35
C PRO A 23 -17.61 20.69 23.03
N GLU A 24 -18.93 20.73 23.11
CA GLU A 24 -19.86 20.69 21.97
C GLU A 24 -19.92 22.05 21.24
N GLU A 25 -20.00 23.15 21.98
CA GLU A 25 -20.06 24.51 21.43
C GLU A 25 -18.76 24.90 20.70
N LYS A 26 -17.61 24.45 21.21
CA LYS A 26 -16.31 24.65 20.54
C LYS A 26 -16.15 23.84 19.27
N CYS A 27 -16.78 22.67 19.17
CA CYS A 27 -16.81 21.91 17.92
C CYS A 27 -17.65 22.62 16.85
N GLN A 28 -18.78 23.23 17.25
CA GLN A 28 -19.64 24.00 16.35
C GLN A 28 -18.98 25.28 15.82
N GLN A 29 -18.20 25.99 16.63
CA GLN A 29 -17.51 27.22 16.18
C GLN A 29 -16.35 26.98 15.21
N VAL A 30 -15.79 25.76 15.17
CA VAL A 30 -14.66 25.40 14.27
C VAL A 30 -15.15 24.89 12.91
N LEU A 31 -16.45 24.55 12.79
CA LEU A 31 -17.04 23.92 11.62
C LEU A 31 -18.07 24.86 10.96
N GLU A 32 -17.62 25.78 10.10
CA GLU A 32 -18.51 26.58 9.24
C GLU A 32 -18.80 25.87 7.89
N PRO A 33 -20.03 25.92 7.33
CA PRO A 33 -20.42 25.19 6.11
C PRO A 33 -19.68 25.66 4.82
N PRO A 34 -19.52 24.80 3.77
CA PRO A 34 -20.30 23.60 3.45
C PRO A 34 -19.50 22.31 3.63
N TYR A 35 -19.41 21.81 4.86
CA TYR A 35 -18.79 20.52 5.14
C TYR A 35 -19.81 19.38 5.22
N ASP A 36 -21.11 19.64 5.26
CA ASP A 36 -22.15 18.60 5.36
C ASP A 36 -22.16 17.67 4.14
N GLU A 37 -21.93 18.17 2.93
CA GLU A 37 -21.85 17.34 1.71
C GLU A 37 -20.54 16.56 1.64
N MET A 38 -19.41 17.20 1.98
CA MET A 38 -18.10 16.57 1.96
C MET A 38 -17.94 15.51 3.06
N PHE A 39 -18.51 15.78 4.25
CA PHE A 39 -18.62 14.82 5.34
C PHE A 39 -19.66 13.75 5.03
N ALA A 40 -20.83 14.06 4.45
CA ALA A 40 -21.81 13.02 4.07
C ALA A 40 -21.25 12.04 3.02
N ALA A 41 -20.38 12.49 2.12
CA ALA A 41 -19.65 11.63 1.20
C ALA A 41 -18.58 10.78 1.93
N HIS A 42 -17.81 11.38 2.86
CA HIS A 42 -16.78 10.67 3.64
C HIS A 42 -17.32 9.76 4.77
N LEU A 43 -18.53 9.99 5.28
CA LEU A 43 -19.16 9.21 6.36
C LEU A 43 -19.82 7.92 5.86
N ARG A 44 -19.92 7.71 4.54
CA ARG A 44 -20.44 6.47 3.94
C ARG A 44 -19.38 5.38 4.04
N ALA A 45 -19.76 4.22 4.59
CA ALA A 45 -19.17 2.86 4.66
C ALA A 45 -17.67 2.59 4.30
N LEU A 46 -17.01 3.33 3.41
CA LEU A 46 -15.61 3.18 3.01
C LEU A 46 -14.62 3.25 4.17
N PRO A 47 -14.69 4.20 5.13
CA PRO A 47 -13.76 4.18 6.27
C PRO A 47 -13.91 2.91 7.11
N ILE A 48 -15.14 2.45 7.33
CA ILE A 48 -15.44 1.19 8.05
C ILE A 48 -14.89 0.01 7.25
N MET A 49 -15.12 -0.02 5.94
CA MET A 49 -14.57 -1.05 5.06
C MET A 49 -13.05 -1.08 5.10
N TYR A 50 -12.37 0.07 5.14
CA TYR A 50 -10.92 0.15 5.24
C TYR A 50 -10.41 -0.45 6.55
N ALA A 51 -11.03 -0.10 7.67
CA ALA A 51 -10.71 -0.66 8.97
C ALA A 51 -10.89 -2.18 8.99
N VAL A 52 -12.08 -2.65 8.61
CA VAL A 52 -12.41 -4.09 8.59
C VAL A 52 -11.50 -4.87 7.65
N ALA A 53 -11.21 -4.35 6.45
CA ALA A 53 -10.32 -5.01 5.49
C ALA A 53 -8.87 -5.08 5.98
N LEU A 54 -8.38 -4.03 6.66
CA LEU A 54 -7.07 -4.02 7.28
C LEU A 54 -6.98 -5.04 8.41
N ASP A 55 -7.96 -5.01 9.31
CA ASP A 55 -8.04 -5.89 10.48
C ASP A 55 -8.17 -7.34 10.05
N LEU A 56 -9.04 -7.65 9.09
CA LEU A 56 -9.18 -8.99 8.51
C LEU A 56 -7.83 -9.52 8.03
N ARG A 57 -7.04 -8.73 7.30
CA ARG A 57 -5.71 -9.13 6.84
C ARG A 57 -4.76 -9.39 8.00
N ILE A 58 -4.75 -8.52 9.01
CA ILE A 58 -3.86 -8.64 10.17
C ILE A 58 -4.23 -9.88 11.00
N PHE A 59 -5.51 -10.09 11.28
CA PHE A 59 -6.01 -11.26 11.99
C PHE A 59 -5.72 -12.54 11.23
N ALA A 60 -6.01 -12.58 9.92
CA ALA A 60 -5.69 -13.74 9.09
C ALA A 60 -4.20 -14.07 9.12
N ASN A 61 -3.33 -13.05 9.03
CA ASN A 61 -1.89 -13.23 9.13
C ASN A 61 -1.45 -13.82 10.47
N ASN A 62 -2.02 -13.34 11.57
CA ASN A 62 -1.68 -13.82 12.92
C ASN A 62 -2.23 -15.22 13.17
N ALA A 63 -3.46 -15.51 12.70
CA ALA A 63 -4.07 -16.83 12.78
C ALA A 63 -3.29 -17.87 11.97
N ASP A 64 -2.88 -17.51 10.74
CA ASP A 64 -2.04 -18.35 9.87
C ASP A 64 -0.74 -18.75 10.58
N GLN A 65 -0.02 -17.78 11.14
CA GLN A 65 1.22 -18.03 11.88
C GLN A 65 1.01 -18.94 13.09
N GLN A 66 -0.09 -18.77 13.83
CA GLN A 66 -0.37 -19.58 15.02
C GLN A 66 -0.76 -21.02 14.65
N LEU A 67 -1.57 -21.20 13.61
CA LEU A 67 -2.00 -22.53 13.17
C LEU A 67 -0.87 -23.32 12.53
N VAL A 68 -0.02 -22.67 11.74
CA VAL A 68 1.19 -23.28 11.17
C VAL A 68 2.14 -23.74 12.27
N LYS A 69 2.38 -22.90 13.29
CA LYS A 69 3.21 -23.28 14.45
C LYS A 69 2.66 -24.48 15.22
N LYS A 70 1.35 -24.66 15.25
CA LYS A 70 0.67 -25.80 15.89
C LYS A 70 0.52 -27.02 14.97
N GLY A 71 1.01 -26.96 13.72
CA GLY A 71 0.85 -28.03 12.72
C GLY A 71 -0.61 -28.26 12.28
N LYS A 72 -1.50 -27.28 12.50
CA LYS A 72 -2.95 -27.42 12.26
C LYS A 72 -3.42 -26.89 10.90
N SER A 73 -2.57 -26.17 10.16
CA SER A 73 -2.89 -25.60 8.85
C SER A 73 -1.62 -25.43 8.02
N LYS A 74 -1.76 -25.37 6.70
CA LYS A 74 -0.67 -25.02 5.79
C LYS A 74 -0.43 -23.51 5.79
N VAL A 75 0.76 -23.11 5.37
CA VAL A 75 1.13 -21.69 5.26
C VAL A 75 0.25 -21.02 4.20
N GLY A 76 -0.46 -19.96 4.59
CA GLY A 76 -1.29 -19.17 3.69
C GLY A 76 -2.78 -19.55 3.67
N ASP A 77 -3.20 -20.64 4.31
CA ASP A 77 -4.60 -21.09 4.29
C ASP A 77 -5.57 -20.02 4.81
N MET A 78 -5.23 -19.34 5.91
CA MET A 78 -6.09 -18.30 6.48
C MET A 78 -6.02 -17.01 5.65
N LEU A 79 -4.87 -16.75 5.03
CA LEU A 79 -4.69 -15.61 4.14
C LEU A 79 -5.50 -15.77 2.85
N GLU A 80 -5.63 -16.98 2.31
CA GLU A 80 -6.47 -17.26 1.15
C GLU A 80 -7.95 -16.99 1.44
N LYS A 81 -8.47 -17.48 2.57
CA LYS A 81 -9.84 -17.19 3.01
C LYS A 81 -10.10 -15.69 3.18
N ALA A 82 -9.15 -14.97 3.77
CA ALA A 82 -9.26 -13.52 3.89
C ALA A 82 -9.23 -12.82 2.52
N ALA A 83 -8.40 -13.29 1.59
CA ALA A 83 -8.36 -12.73 0.23
C ALA A 83 -9.68 -12.94 -0.52
N GLU A 84 -10.36 -14.08 -0.34
CA GLU A 84 -11.69 -14.33 -0.94
C GLU A 84 -12.73 -13.30 -0.46
N LEU A 85 -12.74 -12.99 0.83
CA LEU A 85 -13.63 -11.97 1.40
C LEU A 85 -13.28 -10.56 0.89
N LEU A 86 -12.00 -10.21 0.85
CA LEU A 86 -11.54 -8.92 0.30
C LEU A 86 -11.86 -8.79 -1.20
N MET A 87 -11.76 -9.88 -1.96
CA MET A 87 -12.17 -9.93 -3.37
C MET A 87 -13.67 -9.68 -3.54
N SER A 88 -14.50 -10.17 -2.63
CA SER A 88 -15.94 -9.87 -2.63
C SER A 88 -16.21 -8.38 -2.41
N CYS A 89 -15.54 -7.74 -1.45
CA CYS A 89 -15.62 -6.28 -1.26
C CYS A 89 -15.15 -5.52 -2.51
N PHE A 90 -14.06 -5.98 -3.14
CA PHE A 90 -13.52 -5.37 -4.34
C PHE A 90 -14.51 -5.45 -5.50
N ARG A 91 -15.16 -6.60 -5.72
CA ARG A 91 -16.18 -6.77 -6.77
C ARG A 91 -17.37 -5.84 -6.57
N VAL A 92 -17.82 -5.64 -5.33
CA VAL A 92 -18.90 -4.69 -5.00
C VAL A 92 -18.51 -3.25 -5.32
N CYS A 93 -17.25 -2.87 -5.06
CA CYS A 93 -16.76 -1.54 -5.41
C CYS A 93 -16.58 -1.36 -6.92
N ALA A 94 -16.08 -2.39 -7.61
CA ALA A 94 -15.78 -2.34 -9.04
C ALA A 94 -17.05 -2.30 -9.91
N SER A 95 -18.14 -2.92 -9.47
CA SER A 95 -19.42 -2.93 -10.20
C SER A 95 -20.25 -1.65 -10.00
N ASP A 96 -19.77 -0.70 -9.22
CA ASP A 96 -20.47 0.55 -8.93
C ASP A 96 -20.46 1.48 -10.15
N THR A 97 -21.54 1.41 -10.92
CA THR A 97 -21.75 2.15 -12.18
C THR A 97 -22.81 3.24 -12.06
N ARG A 98 -23.56 3.27 -10.95
CA ARG A 98 -24.74 4.12 -10.79
C ARG A 98 -24.48 5.38 -9.97
N ALA A 99 -23.45 5.39 -9.13
CA ALA A 99 -23.09 6.56 -8.33
C ALA A 99 -22.32 7.59 -9.16
N GLY A 100 -22.53 8.88 -8.87
CA GLY A 100 -21.63 9.94 -9.32
C GLY A 100 -20.21 9.72 -8.75
N ILE A 101 -19.20 10.32 -9.39
CA ILE A 101 -17.79 10.13 -9.05
C ILE A 101 -17.50 10.39 -7.56
N GLU A 102 -18.04 11.48 -7.02
CA GLU A 102 -17.88 11.88 -5.61
C GLU A 102 -18.39 10.83 -4.61
N ASP A 103 -19.48 10.15 -4.96
CA ASP A 103 -20.18 9.20 -4.09
C ASP A 103 -19.84 7.74 -4.38
N SER A 104 -18.93 7.48 -5.32
CA SER A 104 -18.69 6.14 -5.83
C SER A 104 -17.91 5.27 -4.84
N LYS A 105 -18.33 4.01 -4.71
CA LYS A 105 -17.59 2.98 -3.98
C LYS A 105 -16.24 2.66 -4.63
N LYS A 106 -16.01 3.10 -5.88
CA LYS A 106 -14.74 2.94 -6.60
C LYS A 106 -13.56 3.61 -5.90
N TRP A 107 -13.79 4.60 -5.04
CA TRP A 107 -12.77 5.17 -4.15
C TRP A 107 -12.13 4.10 -3.24
N GLY A 108 -12.85 3.03 -2.93
CA GLY A 108 -12.35 1.93 -2.12
C GLY A 108 -11.50 0.88 -2.84
N MET A 109 -11.48 0.88 -4.17
CA MET A 109 -10.84 -0.18 -4.95
C MET A 109 -9.33 -0.25 -4.69
N LEU A 110 -8.63 0.89 -4.73
CA LEU A 110 -7.17 0.89 -4.60
C LEU A 110 -6.71 0.43 -3.21
N PHE A 111 -7.46 0.80 -2.16
CA PHE A 111 -7.18 0.30 -0.81
C PHE A 111 -7.30 -1.22 -0.73
N LEU A 112 -8.40 -1.78 -1.25
CA LEU A 112 -8.65 -3.23 -1.26
C LEU A 112 -7.59 -3.98 -2.08
N VAL A 113 -7.24 -3.48 -3.26
CA VAL A 113 -6.16 -4.02 -4.11
C VAL A 113 -4.83 -4.00 -3.36
N ASN A 114 -4.52 -2.92 -2.65
CA ASN A 114 -3.31 -2.86 -1.84
C ASN A 114 -3.30 -3.90 -0.70
N GLN A 115 -4.43 -4.20 -0.07
CA GLN A 115 -4.52 -5.28 0.92
C GLN A 115 -4.31 -6.66 0.26
N LEU A 116 -4.97 -6.90 -0.87
CA LEU A 116 -4.87 -8.13 -1.66
C LEU A 116 -3.43 -8.37 -2.14
N PHE A 117 -2.72 -7.36 -2.62
CA PHE A 117 -1.31 -7.48 -2.98
C PHE A 117 -0.44 -7.93 -1.81
N LYS A 118 -0.66 -7.41 -0.60
CA LYS A 118 0.13 -7.86 0.55
C LYS A 118 -0.09 -9.34 0.86
N ILE A 119 -1.30 -9.85 0.63
CA ILE A 119 -1.62 -11.27 0.76
C ILE A 119 -0.99 -12.07 -0.39
N TYR A 120 -1.28 -11.73 -1.65
CA TYR A 120 -0.86 -12.51 -2.81
C TYR A 120 0.65 -12.60 -2.99
N PHE A 121 1.39 -11.53 -2.66
CA PHE A 121 2.84 -11.60 -2.62
C PHE A 121 3.36 -12.49 -1.48
N LYS A 122 2.62 -12.59 -0.37
CA LYS A 122 3.00 -13.42 0.77
C LYS A 122 2.75 -14.91 0.51
N ILE A 123 1.64 -15.24 -0.15
CA ILE A 123 1.29 -16.63 -0.52
C ILE A 123 1.83 -17.05 -1.90
N ASN A 124 2.64 -16.19 -2.54
CA ASN A 124 3.21 -16.41 -3.86
C ASN A 124 2.20 -16.68 -5.00
N LYS A 125 0.98 -16.12 -4.93
CA LYS A 125 -0.05 -16.23 -5.98
C LYS A 125 -0.09 -14.98 -6.87
N LEU A 126 1.04 -14.65 -7.50
CA LEU A 126 1.22 -13.39 -8.26
C LEU A 126 0.33 -13.27 -9.50
N HIS A 127 -0.10 -14.38 -10.10
CA HIS A 127 -0.99 -14.38 -11.26
C HIS A 127 -2.34 -13.70 -10.97
N LEU A 128 -2.80 -13.74 -9.71
CA LEU A 128 -4.04 -13.10 -9.25
C LEU A 128 -3.96 -11.57 -9.22
N CYS A 129 -2.77 -10.99 -9.32
CA CYS A 129 -2.62 -9.54 -9.36
C CYS A 129 -3.04 -8.94 -10.71
N LYS A 130 -2.93 -9.70 -11.82
CA LYS A 130 -3.15 -9.17 -13.19
C LYS A 130 -4.57 -8.61 -13.40
N PRO A 131 -5.66 -9.27 -12.96
CA PRO A 131 -7.01 -8.72 -13.08
C PRO A 131 -7.21 -7.45 -12.25
N LEU A 132 -6.59 -7.38 -11.06
CA LEU A 132 -6.69 -6.22 -10.17
C LEU A 132 -6.01 -4.99 -10.77
N ILE A 133 -4.82 -5.16 -11.33
CA ILE A 133 -4.07 -4.11 -12.03
C ILE A 133 -4.91 -3.54 -13.16
N ARG A 134 -5.44 -4.41 -14.04
CA ARG A 134 -6.29 -4.00 -15.15
C ARG A 134 -7.49 -3.17 -14.70
N ALA A 135 -8.17 -3.59 -13.64
CA ALA A 135 -9.35 -2.89 -13.14
C ALA A 135 -9.03 -1.50 -12.58
N ILE A 136 -7.87 -1.32 -11.92
CA ILE A 136 -7.41 -0.01 -11.45
C ILE A 136 -6.98 0.87 -12.63
N ASP A 137 -6.21 0.32 -13.56
CA ASP A 137 -5.69 1.09 -14.71
C ASP A 137 -6.82 1.54 -15.66
N SER A 138 -7.91 0.78 -15.74
CA SER A 138 -9.14 1.16 -16.47
C SER A 138 -10.07 2.11 -15.71
N SER A 139 -9.78 2.39 -14.44
CA SER A 139 -10.63 3.27 -13.62
C SER A 139 -10.33 4.74 -13.91
N ASN A 140 -11.38 5.55 -14.00
CA ASN A 140 -11.26 7.01 -14.14
C ASN A 140 -10.67 7.68 -12.87
N LEU A 141 -10.58 6.96 -11.75
CA LEU A 141 -10.08 7.46 -10.46
C LEU A 141 -8.58 7.22 -10.23
N LYS A 142 -7.86 6.59 -11.18
CA LYS A 142 -6.49 6.08 -10.96
C LYS A 142 -5.49 7.12 -10.44
N ASP A 143 -5.68 8.39 -10.80
CA ASP A 143 -4.79 9.49 -10.42
C ASP A 143 -5.28 10.28 -9.19
N GLU A 144 -6.55 10.13 -8.84
CA GLU A 144 -7.22 10.82 -7.72
C GLU A 144 -6.98 10.17 -6.36
N TYR A 145 -6.57 8.90 -6.34
CA TYR A 145 -6.26 8.22 -5.08
C TYR A 145 -5.11 8.91 -4.34
N SER A 146 -5.15 8.82 -3.00
CA SER A 146 -4.11 9.42 -2.17
C SER A 146 -2.71 8.90 -2.54
N MET A 147 -1.72 9.79 -2.43
CA MET A 147 -0.34 9.46 -2.81
C MET A 147 0.20 8.23 -2.07
N ALA A 148 -0.17 8.05 -0.81
CA ALA A 148 0.22 6.87 -0.03
C ALA A 148 -0.32 5.55 -0.62
N GLN A 149 -1.56 5.54 -1.12
CA GLN A 149 -2.13 4.38 -1.78
C GLN A 149 -1.49 4.14 -3.14
N ARG A 150 -1.26 5.20 -3.94
CA ARG A 150 -0.59 5.11 -5.24
C ARG A 150 0.84 4.59 -5.12
N VAL A 151 1.62 5.06 -4.14
CA VAL A 151 2.97 4.55 -3.85
C VAL A 151 2.95 3.07 -3.51
N THR A 152 2.02 2.63 -2.66
CA THR A 152 1.89 1.22 -2.28
C THR A 152 1.55 0.36 -3.50
N TYR A 153 0.60 0.80 -4.33
CA TYR A 153 0.20 0.14 -5.56
C TYR A 153 1.38 0.00 -6.53
N ARG A 154 2.04 1.13 -6.83
CA ARG A 154 3.17 1.20 -7.76
C ARG A 154 4.34 0.33 -7.31
N TYR A 155 4.62 0.27 -6.01
CA TYR A 155 5.61 -0.66 -5.45
C TYR A 155 5.30 -2.12 -5.76
N TYR A 156 4.06 -2.58 -5.56
CA TYR A 156 3.70 -3.97 -5.83
C TYR A 156 3.62 -4.29 -7.32
N VAL A 157 3.09 -3.38 -8.15
CA VAL A 157 3.05 -3.57 -9.61
C VAL A 157 4.46 -3.63 -10.20
N GLY A 158 5.36 -2.74 -9.76
CA GLY A 158 6.76 -2.78 -10.19
C GLY A 158 7.46 -4.08 -9.79
N ARG A 159 7.21 -4.60 -8.58
CA ARG A 159 7.71 -5.92 -8.17
C ARG A 159 7.16 -7.05 -9.04
N LYS A 160 5.87 -7.02 -9.38
CA LYS A 160 5.26 -8.02 -10.27
C LYS A 160 5.94 -7.97 -11.65
N ALA A 161 6.16 -6.78 -12.20
CA ALA A 161 6.83 -6.62 -13.50
C ALA A 161 8.24 -7.22 -13.50
N MET A 162 8.98 -7.17 -12.39
CA MET A 162 10.25 -7.89 -12.25
C MET A 162 10.10 -9.41 -12.39
N PHE A 163 9.04 -9.99 -11.80
CA PHE A 163 8.77 -11.44 -11.94
C PHE A 163 8.40 -11.81 -13.38
N ASP A 164 7.73 -10.90 -14.10
CA ASP A 164 7.43 -11.07 -15.52
C ASP A 164 8.63 -10.75 -16.45
N SER A 165 9.79 -10.40 -15.88
CA SER A 165 10.98 -9.93 -16.60
C SER A 165 10.77 -8.66 -17.44
N ASP A 166 9.72 -7.89 -17.18
CA ASP A 166 9.51 -6.56 -17.77
C ASP A 166 10.23 -5.50 -16.92
N PHE A 167 11.54 -5.42 -17.10
CA PHE A 167 12.40 -4.55 -16.30
C PHE A 167 12.21 -3.07 -16.59
N LYS A 168 11.81 -2.70 -17.81
CA LYS A 168 11.51 -1.31 -18.17
C LYS A 168 10.28 -0.82 -17.41
N GLN A 169 9.21 -1.62 -17.42
CA GLN A 169 8.02 -1.30 -16.65
C GLN A 169 8.34 -1.32 -15.16
N ALA A 170 9.06 -2.33 -14.66
CA ALA A 170 9.46 -2.38 -13.26
C ALA A 170 10.19 -1.11 -12.80
N GLU A 171 11.10 -0.58 -13.62
CA GLU A 171 11.80 0.67 -13.34
C GLU A 171 10.83 1.83 -13.17
N GLU A 172 9.96 2.07 -14.15
CA GLU A 172 9.01 3.19 -14.13
C GLU A 172 8.15 3.18 -12.86
N TYR A 173 7.56 2.02 -12.55
CA TYR A 173 6.71 1.84 -11.38
C TYR A 173 7.46 2.02 -10.06
N LEU A 174 8.67 1.46 -9.94
CA LEU A 174 9.47 1.53 -8.71
C LEU A 174 10.11 2.92 -8.53
N SER A 175 10.51 3.59 -9.61
CA SER A 175 10.98 4.99 -9.59
C SER A 175 9.88 5.91 -9.07
N PHE A 176 8.66 5.82 -9.62
CA PHE A 176 7.52 6.58 -9.13
C PHE A 176 7.28 6.35 -7.63
N ALA A 177 7.28 5.08 -7.21
CA ALA A 177 7.05 4.72 -5.81
C ALA A 177 8.13 5.33 -4.90
N PHE A 178 9.40 5.34 -5.31
CA PHE A 178 10.50 5.88 -4.53
C PHE A 178 10.43 7.41 -4.40
N GLU A 179 10.21 8.10 -5.51
CA GLU A 179 10.16 9.57 -5.59
C GLU A 179 9.01 10.15 -4.76
N HIS A 180 7.86 9.49 -4.79
CA HIS A 180 6.66 9.93 -4.09
C HIS A 180 6.54 9.33 -2.68
N CYS A 181 7.47 8.46 -2.25
CA CYS A 181 7.49 7.94 -0.90
C CYS A 181 7.87 9.04 0.10
N HIS A 182 7.06 9.17 1.17
CA HIS A 182 7.28 10.18 2.20
C HIS A 182 8.70 10.10 2.80
N ARG A 183 9.35 11.25 2.97
CA ARG A 183 10.75 11.34 3.40
C ARG A 183 11.00 10.75 4.79
N SER A 184 10.01 10.80 5.69
CA SER A 184 10.14 10.17 7.02
C SER A 184 10.00 8.64 7.00
N SER A 185 9.43 8.05 5.93
CA SER A 185 9.17 6.62 5.83
C SER A 185 10.39 5.83 5.33
N GLN A 186 11.49 5.89 6.08
CA GLN A 186 12.78 5.27 5.71
C GLN A 186 12.66 3.77 5.45
N LYS A 187 11.84 3.06 6.22
CA LYS A 187 11.57 1.63 6.02
C LYS A 187 10.96 1.35 4.64
N ASN A 188 9.99 2.16 4.22
CA ASN A 188 9.33 1.99 2.92
C ASN A 188 10.29 2.34 1.77
N LYS A 189 11.06 3.42 1.92
CA LYS A 189 12.11 3.77 0.95
C LYS A 189 13.13 2.65 0.78
N ARG A 190 13.62 2.08 1.89
CA ARG A 190 14.52 0.93 1.86
C ARG A 190 13.89 -0.26 1.13
N MET A 191 12.61 -0.57 1.41
CA MET A 191 11.90 -1.65 0.72
C MET A 191 11.83 -1.42 -0.79
N ILE A 192 11.53 -0.19 -1.24
CA ILE A 192 11.47 0.14 -2.67
C ILE A 192 12.86 0.01 -3.31
N LEU A 193 13.89 0.55 -2.66
CA LEU A 193 15.27 0.53 -3.17
C LEU A 193 15.84 -0.88 -3.34
N ILE A 194 15.48 -1.83 -2.48
CA ILE A 194 15.88 -3.24 -2.62
C ILE A 194 15.49 -3.82 -3.99
N TYR A 195 14.39 -3.36 -4.57
CA TYR A 195 13.93 -3.80 -5.90
C TYR A 195 14.38 -2.85 -7.02
N LEU A 196 14.38 -1.54 -6.79
CA LEU A 196 14.72 -0.56 -7.81
C LEU A 196 16.20 -0.62 -8.20
N LEU A 197 17.11 -0.84 -7.25
CA LEU A 197 18.55 -0.85 -7.51
C LEU A 197 18.95 -1.99 -8.46
N PRO A 198 18.57 -3.27 -8.23
CA PRO A 198 18.83 -4.35 -9.18
C PRO A 198 18.28 -4.06 -10.58
N VAL A 199 17.07 -3.47 -10.68
CA VAL A 199 16.47 -3.11 -11.97
C VAL A 199 17.32 -2.06 -12.70
N LYS A 200 17.70 -0.98 -12.01
CA LYS A 200 18.56 0.06 -12.60
C LYS A 200 19.96 -0.44 -12.96
N MET A 201 20.50 -1.40 -12.22
CA MET A 201 21.77 -2.04 -12.56
C MET A 201 21.64 -2.90 -13.81
N LEU A 202 20.58 -3.70 -13.91
CA LEU A 202 20.32 -4.56 -15.06
C LEU A 202 20.10 -3.77 -16.35
N LEU A 203 19.42 -2.62 -16.26
CA LEU A 203 19.23 -1.69 -17.37
C LEU A 203 20.48 -0.86 -17.70
N GLY A 204 21.57 -0.99 -16.94
CA GLY A 204 22.82 -0.28 -17.16
C GLY A 204 22.83 1.18 -16.70
N HIS A 205 21.78 1.64 -15.99
CA HIS A 205 21.70 3.00 -15.45
C HIS A 205 22.64 3.19 -14.25
N ILE A 206 22.91 2.12 -13.49
CA ILE A 206 23.84 2.12 -12.36
C ILE A 206 24.95 1.11 -12.63
N LYS A 207 26.19 1.58 -12.62
CA LYS A 207 27.37 0.71 -12.68
C LYS A 207 27.77 0.30 -11.27
N GLY A 208 27.63 -0.99 -10.95
CA GLY A 208 27.95 -1.50 -9.62
C GLY A 208 27.72 -3.00 -9.51
N TYR A 209 27.94 -3.56 -8.33
CA TYR A 209 27.69 -4.97 -8.02
C TYR A 209 27.26 -5.17 -6.57
N ILE A 210 26.64 -6.31 -6.30
CA ILE A 210 26.24 -6.73 -4.96
C ILE A 210 27.37 -7.61 -4.39
N SER A 211 28.08 -7.09 -3.39
CA SER A 211 29.12 -7.84 -2.69
C SER A 211 28.47 -8.75 -1.64
N HIS A 212 28.35 -10.04 -1.94
CA HIS A 212 27.78 -11.04 -1.04
C HIS A 212 28.59 -11.22 0.26
N GLN A 213 29.92 -11.16 0.19
CA GLN A 213 30.78 -11.29 1.38
C GLN A 213 30.51 -10.19 2.41
N HIS A 214 30.37 -8.95 1.93
CA HIS A 214 30.18 -7.78 2.79
C HIS A 214 28.72 -7.37 2.98
N GLN A 215 27.77 -8.04 2.32
CA GLN A 215 26.34 -7.69 2.28
C GLN A 215 26.10 -6.21 1.93
N LYS A 216 26.87 -5.68 0.97
CA LYS A 216 26.87 -4.26 0.55
C LYS A 216 26.71 -4.13 -0.96
N LEU A 217 26.00 -3.09 -1.37
CA LEU A 217 25.98 -2.62 -2.76
C LEU A 217 27.22 -1.75 -2.99
N VAL A 218 28.01 -2.09 -4.01
CA VAL A 218 29.15 -1.30 -4.46
C VAL A 218 28.74 -0.57 -5.74
N VAL A 219 28.88 0.75 -5.75
CA VAL A 219 28.57 1.61 -6.90
C VAL A 219 29.86 2.24 -7.39
N SER A 220 30.04 2.29 -8.71
CA SER A 220 31.25 2.78 -9.36
C SER A 220 30.90 3.82 -10.43
N LYS A 221 31.78 4.81 -10.58
CA LYS A 221 31.63 5.85 -11.62
C LYS A 221 32.02 5.34 -13.01
N GLN A 222 32.94 4.37 -13.09
CA GLN A 222 33.58 3.95 -14.33
C GLN A 222 33.23 2.52 -14.72
N ASN A 223 33.71 1.54 -13.93
CA ASN A 223 33.53 0.11 -14.18
C ASN A 223 32.82 -0.56 -12.99
N PRO A 224 31.76 -1.36 -13.22
CA PRO A 224 31.06 -2.07 -12.16
C PRO A 224 32.00 -2.93 -11.30
N PHE A 225 32.86 -3.74 -11.93
CA PHE A 225 33.75 -4.67 -11.24
C PHE A 225 35.21 -4.20 -11.26
N PRO A 226 35.99 -4.48 -10.21
CA PRO A 226 37.43 -4.28 -10.25
C PRO A 226 38.09 -5.17 -11.32
N PRO A 227 39.21 -4.74 -11.94
CA PRO A 227 39.95 -5.56 -12.88
C PRO A 227 40.42 -6.87 -12.22
N LEU A 228 40.35 -7.99 -12.96
CA LEU A 228 40.79 -9.30 -12.46
C LEU A 228 42.26 -9.32 -12.03
N SER A 229 43.09 -8.46 -12.62
CA SER A 229 44.50 -8.27 -12.24
C SER A 229 44.72 -7.74 -10.82
N THR A 230 43.68 -7.29 -10.15
CA THR A 230 43.72 -6.76 -8.77
C THR A 230 43.29 -7.79 -7.74
N VAL A 231 42.81 -8.96 -8.18
CA VAL A 231 42.22 -10.02 -7.33
C VAL A 231 43.05 -11.31 -7.39
N CYS A 232 43.85 -11.49 -8.44
CA CYS A 232 44.91 -12.51 -8.53
C CYS A 232 46.24 -11.92 -8.07
#